data_AF-S7U055-F1
#
_entry.id   AF-S7U055-F1
#
_cell.length_a   1.000
_cell.length_b   1.000
_cell.length_c   1.000
_cell.angle_alpha   90.00
_cell.angle_beta   90.00
_cell.angle_gamma   90.00
#
_symmetry.space_group_name_H-M   'P 1'
#
loop_
_entity.id
_entity.type
_entity.pdbx_description
1 polymer ?
#
loop_
_entity_poly.entity_id
_entity_poly.type
_entity_poly.pdbx_seq_one_letter_code
_entity_poly.pdbx_strand_id
1 'polypeptide(L)'
;MIEGKTYPLLSQHIGEFVAKTAFYTSDFGMNQQEKKKLAQSFVNPELCKITEDLVFTDPFFDHETNNFEDELRPDVEALWRDDRLHLEAAKLKRKFLTEADVLLHGDLHTGSIFVSADETKVIDPEFAFYGPIGFDLGQFFANLLLNALSRPELERQPLFDHIDRTWDVFASVFSTLWRTESVETYAATPGLLEDVLRHAFIDAVGFAGCEVIRRTIGLAHVADLDGIEHKDERLVAKRHALRLGRRLIIERAELTGTDGFRRLLAETKQ
;
A
#
# COMPACT_ATOMS: atom_id res chain seq x y z
N MET A 1 10.66 -12.68 4.34
CA MET A 1 10.07 -12.57 5.70
C MET A 1 9.25 -13.78 6.10
N ILE A 2 8.79 -14.61 5.15
CA ILE A 2 7.94 -15.79 5.40
C ILE A 2 8.53 -16.79 6.42
N GLU A 3 9.86 -16.92 6.52
CA GLU A 3 10.54 -17.78 7.52
C GLU A 3 10.73 -17.13 8.91
N GLY A 4 9.97 -16.10 9.27
CA GLY A 4 10.08 -15.45 10.58
C GLY A 4 11.26 -14.48 10.75
N LYS A 5 12.12 -14.32 9.73
CA LYS A 5 13.26 -13.38 9.75
C LYS A 5 12.80 -11.92 9.87
N THR A 6 13.40 -11.17 10.81
CA THR A 6 13.17 -9.74 11.07
C THR A 6 14.36 -8.95 10.52
N TYR A 7 14.26 -8.42 9.30
CA TYR A 7 15.37 -7.72 8.63
C TYR A 7 15.43 -6.27 9.14
N PRO A 8 16.31 -5.90 10.09
CA PRO A 8 16.15 -4.69 10.89
C PRO A 8 16.27 -3.40 10.09
N LEU A 9 17.02 -3.40 8.99
CA LEU A 9 17.21 -2.23 8.13
C LEU A 9 16.16 -2.08 7.02
N LEU A 10 15.31 -3.10 6.81
CA LEU A 10 14.32 -3.12 5.71
C LEU A 10 13.50 -1.83 5.67
N SER A 11 12.85 -1.48 6.79
CA SER A 11 11.99 -0.30 6.86
C SER A 11 12.72 1.01 6.68
N GLN A 12 13.96 1.10 7.15
CA GLN A 12 14.76 2.29 6.95
C GLN A 12 15.09 2.47 5.47
N HIS A 13 15.56 1.41 4.82
CA HIS A 13 15.91 1.47 3.40
C HIS A 13 14.68 1.70 2.51
N ILE A 14 13.55 1.06 2.80
CA ILE A 14 12.31 1.26 2.03
C ILE A 14 11.74 2.67 2.26
N GLY A 15 11.70 3.15 3.51
CA GLY A 15 11.25 4.51 3.80
C GLY A 15 12.10 5.57 3.10
N GLU A 16 13.42 5.39 3.08
CA GLU A 16 14.34 6.27 2.37
C GLU A 16 14.16 6.18 0.85
N PHE A 17 14.04 4.97 0.31
CA PHE A 17 13.80 4.74 -1.12
C PHE A 17 12.55 5.49 -1.57
N VAL A 18 11.40 5.23 -0.96
CA VAL A 18 10.12 5.83 -1.35
C VAL A 18 10.14 7.35 -1.17
N ALA A 19 10.74 7.87 -0.09
CA ALA A 19 10.82 9.31 0.11
C ALA A 19 11.64 10.01 -0.98
N LYS A 20 12.79 9.46 -1.34
CA LYS A 20 13.67 10.05 -2.36
C LYS A 20 13.04 9.93 -3.75
N THR A 21 12.55 8.75 -4.12
CA THR A 21 11.92 8.56 -5.44
C THR A 21 10.68 9.44 -5.59
N ALA A 22 9.81 9.50 -4.58
CA ALA A 22 8.65 10.36 -4.57
C ALA A 22 9.03 11.85 -4.65
N PHE A 23 9.94 12.31 -3.78
CA PHE A 23 10.30 13.72 -3.74
C PHE A 23 10.92 14.19 -5.05
N TYR A 24 11.99 13.54 -5.52
CA TYR A 24 12.75 13.99 -6.69
C TYR A 24 12.00 13.86 -8.01
N THR A 25 10.86 13.17 -8.05
CA THR A 25 10.01 13.06 -9.23
C THR A 25 8.71 13.86 -9.13
N SER A 26 8.48 14.54 -8.00
CA SER A 26 7.32 15.41 -7.75
C SER A 26 7.48 16.80 -8.36
N ASP A 27 6.36 17.54 -8.48
CA ASP A 27 6.38 18.97 -8.83
C ASP A 27 7.10 19.86 -7.78
N PHE A 28 7.45 19.31 -6.60
CA PHE A 28 8.25 19.99 -5.57
C PHE A 28 9.75 19.72 -5.71
N GLY A 29 10.16 18.53 -6.15
CA GLY A 29 11.58 18.14 -6.23
C GLY A 29 12.23 18.30 -7.61
N MET A 30 11.46 18.61 -8.65
CA MET A 30 11.99 18.87 -9.99
C MET A 30 11.18 19.95 -10.74
N ASN A 31 11.75 20.48 -11.83
CA ASN A 31 11.06 21.47 -12.66
C ASN A 31 9.74 20.89 -13.23
N GLN A 32 8.65 21.66 -13.14
CA GLN A 32 7.31 21.18 -13.50
C GLN A 32 7.13 20.93 -15.01
N GLN A 33 7.95 21.53 -15.88
CA GLN A 33 7.94 21.20 -17.32
C GLN A 33 8.70 19.89 -17.59
N GLU A 34 9.82 19.67 -16.91
CA GLU A 34 10.58 18.43 -17.01
C GLU A 34 9.76 17.26 -16.45
N LYS A 35 9.09 17.45 -15.31
CA LYS A 35 8.15 16.49 -14.76
C LYS A 35 7.05 16.12 -15.75
N LYS A 36 6.45 17.09 -16.43
CA LYS A 36 5.41 16.83 -17.46
C LYS A 36 5.95 16.01 -18.63
N LYS A 37 7.19 16.25 -19.05
CA LYS A 37 7.85 15.44 -20.08
C LYS A 37 8.17 14.03 -19.57
N LEU A 38 8.63 13.90 -18.33
CA LEU A 38 8.90 12.61 -17.70
C LEU A 38 7.61 11.80 -17.54
N ALA A 39 6.51 12.45 -17.16
CA ALA A 39 5.20 11.82 -17.11
C ALA A 39 4.75 11.27 -18.48
N GLN A 40 5.05 11.97 -19.58
CA GLN A 40 4.80 11.46 -20.92
C GLN A 40 5.64 10.24 -21.27
N SER A 41 6.90 10.15 -20.82
CA SER A 41 7.75 8.98 -21.09
C SER A 41 7.42 7.75 -20.23
N PHE A 42 6.68 7.94 -19.14
CA PHE A 42 6.23 6.89 -18.22
C PHE A 42 4.71 6.62 -18.33
N VAL A 43 4.11 6.93 -19.48
CA VAL A 43 2.75 6.46 -19.80
C VAL A 43 2.80 4.93 -19.98
N ASN A 44 2.08 4.20 -19.13
CA ASN A 44 2.17 2.74 -19.03
C ASN A 44 0.78 2.07 -19.03
N PRO A 45 -0.01 2.23 -20.12
CA PRO A 45 -1.45 1.96 -20.09
C PRO A 45 -1.78 0.48 -19.88
N GLU A 46 -1.00 -0.45 -20.43
CA GLU A 46 -1.26 -1.88 -20.28
C GLU A 46 -1.07 -2.34 -18.83
N LEU A 47 0.02 -1.95 -18.17
CA LEU A 47 0.30 -2.36 -16.78
C LEU A 47 -0.56 -1.58 -15.78
N CYS A 48 -0.85 -0.30 -16.04
CA CYS A 48 -1.85 0.44 -15.27
C CYS A 48 -3.22 -0.26 -15.31
N LYS A 49 -3.64 -0.76 -16.48
CA LYS A 49 -4.92 -1.46 -16.62
C LYS A 49 -5.00 -2.72 -15.76
N ILE A 50 -3.90 -3.47 -15.63
CA ILE A 50 -3.83 -4.63 -14.75
C ILE A 50 -4.09 -4.21 -13.30
N THR A 51 -3.46 -3.15 -12.82
CA THR A 51 -3.69 -2.64 -11.45
C THR A 51 -5.10 -2.08 -11.28
N GLU A 52 -5.61 -1.31 -12.25
CA GLU A 52 -6.98 -0.77 -12.27
C GLU A 52 -8.04 -1.85 -12.13
N ASP A 53 -7.84 -3.01 -12.76
CA ASP A 53 -8.76 -4.13 -12.70
C ASP A 53 -8.54 -4.94 -11.42
N LEU A 54 -7.33 -5.46 -11.25
CA LEU A 54 -7.07 -6.48 -10.23
C LEU A 54 -7.04 -5.90 -8.81
N VAL A 55 -6.55 -4.67 -8.61
CA VAL A 55 -6.47 -4.03 -7.28
C VAL A 55 -7.74 -3.28 -6.94
N PHE A 56 -8.37 -2.63 -7.93
CA PHE A 56 -9.41 -1.65 -7.68
C PHE A 56 -10.82 -2.05 -8.15
N THR A 57 -10.96 -3.15 -8.89
CA THR A 57 -12.25 -3.52 -9.49
C THR A 57 -12.64 -4.94 -9.14
N ASP A 58 -11.93 -5.92 -9.68
CA ASP A 58 -12.38 -7.31 -9.73
C ASP A 58 -12.72 -7.88 -8.35
N PRO A 59 -11.92 -7.68 -7.28
CA PRO A 59 -12.23 -8.20 -5.94
C PRO A 59 -13.53 -7.66 -5.33
N PHE A 60 -14.02 -6.52 -5.83
CA PHE A 60 -15.22 -5.84 -5.33
C PHE A 60 -16.50 -6.24 -6.10
N PHE A 61 -16.40 -7.10 -7.12
CA PHE A 61 -17.54 -7.60 -7.89
C PHE A 61 -17.44 -9.11 -8.11
N ASP A 62 -18.55 -9.71 -8.57
CA ASP A 62 -18.54 -11.11 -9.05
C ASP A 62 -17.87 -11.19 -10.43
N HIS A 63 -16.53 -11.19 -10.42
CA HIS A 63 -15.68 -11.17 -11.61
C HIS A 63 -14.94 -12.50 -11.78
N GLU A 64 -14.77 -12.95 -13.03
CA GLU A 64 -14.20 -14.26 -13.37
C GLU A 64 -12.71 -14.44 -12.99
N THR A 65 -12.01 -13.32 -12.78
CA THR A 65 -10.60 -13.28 -12.39
C THR A 65 -10.40 -13.57 -10.90
N ASN A 66 -11.46 -13.45 -10.09
CA ASN A 66 -11.38 -13.73 -8.65
C ASN A 66 -11.15 -15.21 -8.40
N ASN A 67 -10.35 -15.51 -7.38
CA ASN A 67 -10.02 -16.85 -6.97
C ASN A 67 -10.07 -16.93 -5.44
N PHE A 68 -10.99 -17.71 -4.89
CA PHE A 68 -11.13 -17.85 -3.44
C PHE A 68 -11.84 -19.17 -3.10
N GLU A 69 -11.63 -19.65 -1.88
CA GLU A 69 -12.29 -20.85 -1.38
C GLU A 69 -13.81 -20.63 -1.25
N ASP A 70 -14.63 -21.63 -1.63
CA ASP A 70 -16.10 -21.55 -1.57
C ASP A 70 -16.61 -21.17 -0.17
N GLU A 71 -15.89 -21.57 0.89
CA GLU A 71 -16.23 -21.22 2.27
C GLU A 71 -16.08 -19.72 2.62
N LEU A 72 -15.41 -18.93 1.76
CA LEU A 72 -15.33 -17.47 1.87
C LEU A 72 -16.45 -16.77 1.11
N ARG A 73 -17.25 -17.48 0.29
CA ARG A 73 -18.30 -16.86 -0.53
C ARG A 73 -19.25 -15.95 0.26
N PRO A 74 -19.72 -16.30 1.47
CA PRO A 74 -20.55 -15.38 2.27
C PRO A 74 -19.82 -14.08 2.64
N ASP A 75 -18.54 -14.17 2.99
CA ASP A 75 -17.70 -13.00 3.33
C ASP A 75 -17.46 -12.12 2.09
N VAL A 76 -17.22 -12.74 0.94
CA VAL A 76 -17.00 -12.05 -0.35
C VAL A 76 -18.28 -11.37 -0.86
N GLU A 77 -19.42 -12.06 -0.84
CA GLU A 77 -20.71 -11.47 -1.23
C GLU A 77 -21.11 -10.30 -0.32
N ALA A 78 -20.69 -10.31 0.95
CA ALA A 78 -20.90 -9.18 1.84
C ALA A 78 -20.11 -7.94 1.40
N LEU A 79 -18.89 -8.10 0.87
CA LEU A 79 -18.12 -7.00 0.29
C LEU A 79 -18.79 -6.45 -0.98
N TRP A 80 -19.26 -7.33 -1.87
CA TRP A 80 -19.91 -6.94 -3.14
C TRP A 80 -21.22 -6.17 -2.95
N ARG A 81 -21.87 -6.34 -1.79
CA ARG A 81 -23.11 -5.65 -1.42
C ARG A 81 -22.87 -4.42 -0.55
N ASP A 82 -21.61 -4.07 -0.27
CA ASP A 82 -21.27 -2.96 0.60
C ASP A 82 -21.07 -1.65 -0.18
N ASP A 83 -22.17 -0.89 -0.32
CA ASP A 83 -22.16 0.40 -1.01
C ASP A 83 -21.15 1.40 -0.44
N ARG A 84 -20.88 1.37 0.87
CA ARG A 84 -19.90 2.27 1.51
C ARG A 84 -18.49 1.87 1.11
N LEU A 85 -18.18 0.58 1.11
CA LEU A 85 -16.90 0.06 0.62
C LEU A 85 -16.69 0.42 -0.85
N HIS A 86 -17.72 0.21 -1.69
CA HIS A 86 -17.65 0.50 -3.12
C HIS A 86 -17.38 1.97 -3.41
N LEU A 87 -18.06 2.89 -2.70
CA LEU A 87 -17.81 4.32 -2.83
C LEU A 87 -16.37 4.69 -2.50
N GLU A 88 -15.83 4.14 -1.42
CA GLU A 88 -14.46 4.45 -0.97
C GLU A 88 -13.40 3.80 -1.88
N ALA A 89 -13.61 2.57 -2.33
CA ALA A 89 -12.75 1.91 -3.33
C ALA A 89 -12.78 2.66 -4.67
N ALA A 90 -13.93 3.13 -5.13
CA ALA A 90 -14.06 3.92 -6.35
C ALA A 90 -13.31 5.28 -6.26
N LYS A 91 -13.31 5.92 -5.07
CA LYS A 91 -12.51 7.14 -4.84
C LYS A 91 -11.01 6.86 -4.95
N LEU A 92 -10.54 5.76 -4.38
CA LEU A 92 -9.14 5.32 -4.47
C LEU A 92 -8.76 4.98 -5.91
N LYS A 93 -9.62 4.24 -6.64
CA LYS A 93 -9.44 3.98 -8.08
C LYS A 93 -9.33 5.27 -8.88
N ARG A 94 -10.22 6.24 -8.61
CA ARG A 94 -10.19 7.55 -9.29
C ARG A 94 -8.88 8.29 -9.02
N LYS A 95 -8.36 8.25 -7.80
CA LYS A 95 -7.03 8.82 -7.49
C LYS A 95 -5.95 8.14 -8.32
N PHE A 96 -5.87 6.82 -8.30
CA PHE A 96 -4.92 6.06 -9.13
C PHE A 96 -5.00 6.41 -10.63
N LEU A 97 -6.21 6.60 -11.16
CA LEU A 97 -6.45 6.95 -12.57
C LEU A 97 -6.06 8.38 -12.97
N THR A 98 -6.01 9.33 -12.02
CA THR A 98 -6.01 10.77 -12.35
C THR A 98 -4.97 11.60 -11.62
N GLU A 99 -4.50 11.15 -10.47
CA GLU A 99 -3.53 11.85 -9.64
C GLU A 99 -2.13 11.42 -10.06
N ALA A 100 -1.32 12.39 -10.48
CA ALA A 100 -0.02 12.15 -11.10
C ALA A 100 1.07 12.86 -10.28
N ASP A 101 1.11 12.66 -8.97
CA ASP A 101 1.98 13.42 -8.07
C ASP A 101 3.46 13.08 -8.27
N VAL A 102 3.76 11.78 -8.37
CA VAL A 102 5.13 11.25 -8.35
C VAL A 102 5.28 10.04 -9.26
N LEU A 103 6.51 9.74 -9.67
CA LEU A 103 6.81 8.50 -10.39
C LEU A 103 6.88 7.34 -9.40
N LEU A 104 5.92 6.43 -9.51
CA LEU A 104 5.79 5.26 -8.64
C LEU A 104 6.70 4.11 -9.09
N HIS A 105 6.96 3.19 -8.16
CA HIS A 105 7.32 1.82 -8.49
C HIS A 105 6.15 1.07 -9.12
N GLY A 106 4.94 1.23 -8.55
CA GLY A 106 3.69 0.71 -9.10
C GLY A 106 3.34 -0.74 -8.74
N ASP A 107 4.31 -1.50 -8.21
CA ASP A 107 4.08 -2.82 -7.59
C ASP A 107 5.05 -3.14 -6.43
N LEU A 108 5.13 -2.24 -5.44
CA LEU A 108 6.10 -2.32 -4.34
C LEU A 108 5.66 -3.29 -3.23
N HIS A 109 5.61 -4.58 -3.55
CA HIS A 109 5.34 -5.64 -2.59
C HIS A 109 6.62 -6.31 -2.07
N THR A 110 6.53 -7.13 -1.02
CA THR A 110 7.70 -7.79 -0.39
C THR A 110 8.44 -8.76 -1.31
N GLY A 111 7.78 -9.29 -2.35
CA GLY A 111 8.41 -10.06 -3.42
C GLY A 111 9.29 -9.25 -4.39
N SER A 112 9.15 -7.92 -4.43
CA SER A 112 9.90 -7.01 -5.32
C SER A 112 11.10 -6.39 -4.59
N ILE A 113 11.55 -7.04 -3.51
CA ILE A 113 12.60 -6.54 -2.62
C ILE A 113 13.57 -7.67 -2.29
N PHE A 114 14.82 -7.52 -2.70
CA PHE A 114 15.91 -8.32 -2.14
C PHE A 114 16.35 -7.73 -0.80
N VAL A 115 16.58 -8.60 0.18
CA VAL A 115 16.96 -8.18 1.53
C VAL A 115 17.95 -9.15 2.16
N SER A 116 18.98 -8.60 2.80
CA SER A 116 19.90 -9.29 3.71
C SER A 116 19.82 -8.65 5.10
N ALA A 117 20.72 -9.02 6.02
CA ALA A 117 20.78 -8.37 7.34
C ALA A 117 21.12 -6.87 7.26
N ASP A 118 21.86 -6.47 6.22
CA ASP A 118 22.48 -5.16 6.06
C ASP A 118 22.15 -4.45 4.73
N GLU A 119 21.55 -5.12 3.76
CA GLU A 119 21.20 -4.56 2.46
C GLU A 119 19.72 -4.71 2.11
N THR A 120 19.22 -3.78 1.30
CA THR A 120 17.88 -3.84 0.71
C THR A 120 17.95 -3.29 -0.70
N LYS A 121 17.44 -4.02 -1.69
CA LYS A 121 17.40 -3.60 -3.09
C LYS A 121 15.97 -3.78 -3.61
N VAL A 122 15.36 -2.68 -4.04
CA VAL A 122 14.08 -2.70 -4.75
C VAL A 122 14.35 -3.05 -6.22
N ILE A 123 13.52 -3.93 -6.78
CA ILE A 123 13.65 -4.43 -8.14
C ILE A 123 12.30 -4.41 -8.85
N ASP A 124 12.34 -4.56 -10.17
CA ASP A 124 11.15 -4.78 -11.01
C ASP A 124 10.11 -3.62 -11.02
N PRO A 125 10.52 -2.37 -11.32
CA PRO A 125 9.60 -1.25 -11.43
C PRO A 125 8.85 -1.24 -12.78
N GLU A 126 8.40 -2.40 -13.26
CA GLU A 126 7.75 -2.49 -14.58
C GLU A 126 6.40 -1.74 -14.60
N PHE A 127 5.71 -1.67 -13.45
CA PHE A 127 4.45 -0.93 -13.27
C PHE A 127 4.65 0.57 -13.08
N ALA A 128 5.88 1.10 -13.26
CA ALA A 128 6.16 2.50 -13.03
C ALA A 128 5.33 3.42 -13.94
N PHE A 129 4.63 4.37 -13.31
CA PHE A 129 3.91 5.46 -13.95
C PHE A 129 3.75 6.61 -12.95
N TYR A 130 3.29 7.76 -13.41
CA TYR A 130 2.99 8.88 -12.52
C TYR A 130 1.65 8.69 -11.80
N GLY A 131 1.70 8.54 -10.48
CA GLY A 131 0.56 8.21 -9.64
C GLY A 131 0.56 8.92 -8.27
N PRO A 132 -0.37 8.56 -7.36
CA PRO A 132 -0.51 9.17 -6.04
C PRO A 132 0.57 8.70 -5.06
N ILE A 133 1.14 9.63 -4.27
CA ILE A 133 2.29 9.41 -3.36
C ILE A 133 2.10 8.19 -2.43
N GLY A 134 0.89 8.01 -1.91
CA GLY A 134 0.59 6.96 -0.95
C GLY A 134 0.57 5.53 -1.52
N PHE A 135 0.60 5.35 -2.84
CA PHE A 135 0.34 4.04 -3.45
C PHE A 135 1.41 2.98 -3.10
N ASP A 136 2.68 3.29 -3.33
CA ASP A 136 3.79 2.36 -3.06
C ASP A 136 3.89 2.02 -1.55
N LEU A 137 3.68 3.01 -0.68
CA LEU A 137 3.62 2.80 0.78
C LEU A 137 2.46 1.87 1.16
N GLY A 138 1.29 2.08 0.56
CA GLY A 138 0.11 1.27 0.82
C GLY A 138 0.32 -0.19 0.42
N GLN A 139 0.88 -0.44 -0.76
CA GLN A 139 1.22 -1.81 -1.19
C GLN A 139 2.23 -2.48 -0.24
N PHE A 140 3.27 -1.76 0.16
CA PHE A 140 4.27 -2.30 1.08
C PHE A 140 3.65 -2.61 2.46
N PHE A 141 2.85 -1.69 3.01
CA PHE A 141 2.18 -1.89 4.30
C PHE A 141 1.19 -3.05 4.25
N ALA A 142 0.42 -3.21 3.18
CA ALA A 142 -0.47 -4.34 3.00
C ALA A 142 0.26 -5.68 3.07
N ASN A 143 1.43 -5.78 2.44
CA ASN A 143 2.22 -7.01 2.46
C ASN A 143 2.79 -7.32 3.85
N LEU A 144 3.13 -6.29 4.65
CA LEU A 144 3.47 -6.49 6.07
C LEU A 144 2.27 -6.94 6.90
N LEU A 145 1.08 -6.41 6.63
CA LEU A 145 -0.17 -6.82 7.30
C LEU A 145 -0.58 -8.25 6.95
N LEU A 146 -0.45 -8.65 5.68
CA LEU A 146 -0.69 -10.02 5.22
C LEU A 146 0.27 -11.00 5.90
N ASN A 147 1.56 -10.63 6.02
CA ASN A 147 2.53 -11.41 6.79
C ASN A 147 2.22 -11.42 8.29
N ALA A 148 1.59 -10.38 8.85
CA ALA A 148 1.17 -10.37 10.24
C ALA A 148 -0.04 -11.28 10.47
N LEU A 149 -0.99 -11.30 9.53
CA LEU A 149 -2.18 -12.16 9.57
C LEU A 149 -1.82 -13.65 9.51
N SER A 150 -0.72 -14.01 8.83
CA SER A 150 -0.23 -15.39 8.76
C SER A 150 0.57 -15.86 9.97
N ARG A 151 0.90 -14.96 10.92
CA ARG A 151 1.69 -15.27 12.11
C ARG A 151 0.88 -15.33 13.40
N PRO A 152 1.34 -16.11 14.40
CA PRO A 152 0.85 -16.00 15.78
C PRO A 152 0.97 -14.58 16.33
N GLU A 153 0.06 -14.17 17.21
CA GLU A 153 -0.03 -12.80 17.71
C GLU A 153 1.27 -12.30 18.37
N LEU A 154 1.99 -13.17 19.08
CA LEU A 154 3.26 -12.87 19.74
C LEU A 154 4.40 -12.55 18.77
N GLU A 155 4.28 -12.92 17.49
CA GLU A 155 5.32 -12.74 16.47
C GLU A 155 5.01 -11.59 15.50
N ARG A 156 3.91 -10.85 15.72
CA ARG A 156 3.47 -9.77 14.82
C ARG A 156 4.17 -8.44 15.09
N GLN A 157 4.66 -8.21 16.31
CA GLN A 157 5.22 -6.92 16.71
C GLN A 157 6.30 -6.38 15.75
N PRO A 158 7.27 -7.19 15.29
CA PRO A 158 8.28 -6.69 14.35
C PRO A 158 7.71 -6.16 13.03
N LEU A 159 6.55 -6.66 12.59
CA LEU A 159 5.91 -6.19 11.35
C LEU A 159 5.22 -4.85 11.53
N PHE A 160 4.64 -4.59 12.70
CA PHE A 160 4.11 -3.28 13.05
C PHE A 160 5.24 -2.26 13.22
N ASP A 161 6.34 -2.66 13.88
CA ASP A 161 7.54 -1.83 13.98
C ASP A 161 8.08 -1.48 12.59
N HIS A 162 7.97 -2.41 11.64
CA HIS A 162 8.35 -2.17 10.25
C HIS A 162 7.44 -1.15 9.54
N ILE A 163 6.13 -1.15 9.81
CA ILE A 163 5.21 -0.13 9.27
C ILE A 163 5.55 1.24 9.86
N ASP A 164 5.63 1.32 11.20
CA ASP A 164 5.94 2.55 11.95
C ASP A 164 7.25 3.17 11.44
N ARG A 165 8.32 2.37 11.41
CA ARG A 165 9.65 2.84 11.01
C ARG A 165 9.69 3.27 9.54
N THR A 166 8.97 2.61 8.64
CA THR A 166 8.96 2.97 7.22
C THR A 166 8.28 4.33 7.03
N TRP A 167 7.14 4.55 7.69
CA TRP A 167 6.43 5.82 7.64
C TRP A 167 7.27 6.96 8.25
N ASP A 168 7.85 6.74 9.42
CA ASP A 168 8.67 7.75 10.10
C ASP A 168 9.88 8.17 9.26
N VAL A 169 10.57 7.20 8.65
CA VAL A 169 11.71 7.48 7.77
C VAL A 169 11.23 8.17 6.50
N PHE A 170 10.15 7.71 5.89
CA PHE A 170 9.56 8.36 4.72
C PHE A 170 9.25 9.83 5.00
N ALA A 171 8.46 10.10 6.04
CA ALA A 171 8.03 11.45 6.39
C ALA A 171 9.22 12.34 6.77
N SER A 172 10.21 11.81 7.50
CA SER A 172 11.41 12.54 7.90
C SER A 172 12.30 12.91 6.70
N VAL A 173 12.60 11.95 5.84
CA VAL A 173 13.43 12.17 4.64
C VAL A 173 12.71 13.09 3.66
N PHE A 174 11.44 12.84 3.35
CA PHE A 174 10.64 13.68 2.46
C PHE A 174 10.56 15.12 2.99
N SER A 175 10.30 15.31 4.29
CA SER A 175 10.27 16.64 4.93
C SER A 175 11.62 17.36 4.88
N THR A 176 12.71 16.61 4.97
CA THR A 176 14.07 17.18 4.90
C THR A 176 14.31 17.71 3.49
N LEU A 177 14.10 16.87 2.48
CA LEU A 177 14.24 17.23 1.07
C LEU A 177 13.32 18.40 0.69
N TRP A 178 12.07 18.40 1.16
CA TRP A 178 11.14 19.51 0.97
C TRP A 178 11.70 20.85 1.45
N ARG A 179 12.32 20.87 2.63
CA ARG A 179 12.85 22.11 3.23
C ARG A 179 14.16 22.55 2.60
N THR A 180 14.97 21.62 2.12
CA THR A 180 16.34 21.91 1.64
C THR A 180 16.45 22.01 0.13
N GLU A 181 15.57 21.35 -0.62
CA GLU A 181 15.75 21.11 -2.06
C GLU A 181 14.49 21.40 -2.90
N SER A 182 13.38 21.85 -2.30
CA SER A 182 12.18 22.17 -3.08
C SER A 182 12.41 23.31 -4.08
N VAL A 183 11.93 23.12 -5.31
CA VAL A 183 11.95 24.13 -6.37
C VAL A 183 10.66 24.95 -6.46
N GLU A 184 9.60 24.50 -5.76
CA GLU A 184 8.30 25.18 -5.73
C GLU A 184 8.29 26.27 -4.64
N THR A 185 7.88 27.48 -5.01
CA THR A 185 7.87 28.65 -4.10
C THR A 185 6.90 28.44 -2.93
N TYR A 186 5.74 27.85 -3.19
CA TYR A 186 4.76 27.60 -2.14
C TYR A 186 5.19 26.53 -1.12
N ALA A 187 6.28 25.79 -1.35
CA ALA A 187 6.79 24.83 -0.38
C ALA A 187 7.16 25.46 0.97
N ALA A 188 7.51 26.76 1.00
CA ALA A 188 7.76 27.50 2.23
C ALA A 188 6.48 27.92 2.99
N THR A 189 5.29 27.66 2.43
CA THR A 189 4.01 28.01 3.05
C THR A 189 3.75 27.10 4.26
N PRO A 190 3.55 27.66 5.46
CA PRO A 190 3.24 26.87 6.65
C PRO A 190 1.99 26.01 6.44
N GLY A 191 2.07 24.72 6.79
CA GLY A 191 0.95 23.77 6.69
C GLY A 191 0.89 22.97 5.39
N LEU A 192 1.56 23.39 4.32
CA LEU A 192 1.48 22.67 3.04
C LEU A 192 2.17 21.29 3.09
N LEU A 193 3.35 21.22 3.70
CA LEU A 193 4.05 19.94 3.88
C LEU A 193 3.22 18.98 4.75
N GLU A 194 2.64 19.48 5.83
CA GLU A 194 1.80 18.70 6.73
C GLU A 194 0.54 18.18 6.02
N ASP A 195 -0.06 18.99 5.14
CA ASP A 195 -1.21 18.59 4.33
C ASP A 195 -0.85 17.51 3.29
N VAL A 196 0.29 17.66 2.60
CA VAL A 196 0.80 16.66 1.64
C VAL A 196 1.09 15.33 2.34
N LEU A 197 1.80 15.35 3.47
CA LEU A 197 2.09 14.13 4.24
C LEU A 197 0.81 13.49 4.78
N ARG A 198 -0.15 14.28 5.24
CA ARG A 198 -1.45 13.77 5.71
C ARG A 198 -2.22 13.08 4.56
N HIS A 199 -2.26 13.68 3.38
CA HIS A 199 -2.90 13.06 2.22
C HIS A 199 -2.18 11.78 1.78
N ALA A 200 -0.84 11.80 1.73
CA ALA A 200 -0.05 10.60 1.42
C ALA A 200 -0.33 9.46 2.42
N PHE A 201 -0.46 9.76 3.72
CA PHE A 201 -0.81 8.76 4.74
C PHE A 201 -2.20 8.18 4.54
N ILE A 202 -3.22 9.03 4.36
CA ILE A 202 -4.61 8.61 4.15
C ILE A 202 -4.70 7.72 2.90
N ASP A 203 -4.03 8.10 1.83
CA ASP A 203 -3.98 7.32 0.60
C ASP A 203 -3.26 5.98 0.81
N ALA A 204 -2.12 5.97 1.51
CA ALA A 204 -1.40 4.73 1.85
C ALA A 204 -2.28 3.74 2.65
N VAL A 205 -3.03 4.22 3.63
CA VAL A 205 -3.99 3.38 4.40
C VAL A 205 -5.06 2.81 3.47
N GLY A 206 -5.64 3.63 2.59
CA GLY A 206 -6.66 3.20 1.64
C GLY A 206 -6.15 2.15 0.65
N PHE A 207 -5.01 2.42 0.01
CA PHE A 207 -4.37 1.51 -0.94
C PHE A 207 -3.91 0.22 -0.25
N ALA A 208 -3.46 0.28 1.00
CA ALA A 208 -3.17 -0.92 1.77
C ALA A 208 -4.42 -1.80 1.95
N GLY A 209 -5.58 -1.19 2.22
CA GLY A 209 -6.83 -1.93 2.31
C GLY A 209 -7.26 -2.60 1.00
N CYS A 210 -7.08 -1.92 -0.14
CA CYS A 210 -7.31 -2.51 -1.47
C CYS A 210 -6.39 -3.70 -1.73
N GLU A 211 -5.08 -3.55 -1.47
CA GLU A 211 -4.09 -4.61 -1.68
C GLU A 211 -4.35 -5.82 -0.77
N VAL A 212 -4.73 -5.60 0.50
CA VAL A 212 -5.12 -6.69 1.42
C VAL A 212 -6.31 -7.48 0.86
N ILE A 213 -7.37 -6.82 0.37
CA ILE A 213 -8.53 -7.52 -0.23
C ILE A 213 -8.09 -8.24 -1.51
N ARG A 214 -7.43 -7.55 -2.43
CA ARG A 214 -6.96 -8.09 -3.72
C ARG A 214 -6.11 -9.34 -3.57
N ARG A 215 -5.17 -9.36 -2.62
CA ARG A 215 -4.30 -10.52 -2.36
C ARG A 215 -4.99 -11.68 -1.65
N THR A 216 -6.20 -11.47 -1.12
CA THR A 216 -6.96 -12.50 -0.40
C THR A 216 -7.92 -13.26 -1.31
N ILE A 217 -8.57 -12.57 -2.26
CA ILE A 217 -9.66 -13.13 -3.09
C ILE A 217 -9.56 -12.82 -4.59
N GLY A 218 -8.59 -12.01 -5.01
CA GLY A 218 -8.36 -11.68 -6.42
C GLY A 218 -7.49 -12.72 -7.13
N LEU A 219 -7.10 -12.45 -8.37
CA LEU A 219 -6.33 -13.40 -9.20
C LEU A 219 -4.96 -13.77 -8.60
N ALA A 220 -4.24 -12.77 -8.09
CA ALA A 220 -2.84 -12.90 -7.68
C ALA A 220 -2.72 -12.95 -6.16
N HIS A 221 -2.59 -14.14 -5.59
CA HIS A 221 -2.50 -14.36 -4.15
C HIS A 221 -1.12 -14.03 -3.58
N VAL A 222 -0.96 -14.20 -2.26
CA VAL A 222 0.34 -14.18 -1.55
C VAL A 222 0.60 -15.49 -0.83
N ALA A 223 1.87 -15.91 -0.84
CA ALA A 223 2.31 -17.12 -0.15
C ALA A 223 2.09 -17.06 1.37
N ASP A 224 2.05 -15.86 1.96
CA ASP A 224 1.78 -15.65 3.38
C ASP A 224 0.44 -16.25 3.82
N LEU A 225 -0.63 -16.06 3.03
CA LEU A 225 -1.95 -16.61 3.34
C LEU A 225 -2.12 -18.03 2.78
N ASP A 226 -1.74 -18.26 1.53
CA ASP A 226 -1.96 -19.54 0.88
C ASP A 226 -1.05 -20.65 1.44
N GLY A 227 0.11 -20.28 1.98
CA GLY A 227 1.05 -21.18 2.63
C GLY A 227 0.63 -21.65 4.03
N ILE A 228 -0.48 -21.14 4.58
CA ILE A 228 -1.05 -21.67 5.83
C ILE A 228 -1.60 -23.08 5.56
N GLU A 229 -0.96 -24.10 6.15
CA GLU A 229 -1.24 -25.52 5.84
C GLU A 229 -2.64 -25.96 6.26
N HIS A 230 -3.08 -25.55 7.45
CA HIS A 230 -4.38 -25.92 7.98
C HIS A 230 -5.48 -25.07 7.36
N LYS A 231 -6.38 -25.70 6.58
CA LYS A 231 -7.46 -25.03 5.86
C LYS A 231 -8.29 -24.10 6.76
N ASP A 232 -8.68 -24.55 7.94
CA ASP A 232 -9.52 -23.74 8.84
C ASP A 232 -8.78 -22.51 9.36
N GLU A 233 -7.49 -22.64 9.68
CA GLU A 233 -6.65 -21.50 10.07
C GLU A 233 -6.47 -20.52 8.92
N ARG A 234 -6.27 -21.04 7.70
CA ARG A 234 -6.20 -20.21 6.48
C ARG A 234 -7.50 -19.44 6.25
N LEU A 235 -8.65 -20.09 6.36
CA LEU A 235 -9.96 -19.44 6.23
C LEU A 235 -10.15 -18.37 7.30
N VAL A 236 -9.74 -18.62 8.55
CA VAL A 236 -9.77 -17.60 9.62
C VAL A 236 -8.90 -16.40 9.26
N ALA A 237 -7.68 -16.62 8.79
CA ALA A 237 -6.77 -15.55 8.38
C ALA A 237 -7.31 -14.76 7.19
N LYS A 238 -7.85 -15.43 6.16
CA LYS A 238 -8.46 -14.77 4.99
C LYS A 238 -9.70 -13.95 5.36
N ARG A 239 -10.61 -14.48 6.19
CA ARG A 239 -11.76 -13.68 6.69
C ARG A 239 -11.32 -12.45 7.47
N HIS A 240 -10.28 -12.61 8.30
CA HIS A 240 -9.69 -11.49 9.03
C HIS A 240 -9.09 -10.46 8.06
N ALA A 241 -8.37 -10.90 7.03
CA ALA A 241 -7.84 -10.03 5.98
C ALA A 241 -8.94 -9.20 5.30
N LEU A 242 -10.06 -9.82 4.90
CA LEU A 242 -11.18 -9.12 4.27
C LEU A 242 -11.79 -8.06 5.18
N ARG A 243 -12.02 -8.38 6.47
CA ARG A 243 -12.52 -7.41 7.46
C ARG A 243 -11.55 -6.26 7.67
N LEU A 244 -10.26 -6.54 7.78
CA LEU A 244 -9.21 -5.54 7.93
C LEU A 244 -9.15 -4.62 6.70
N GLY A 245 -9.05 -5.18 5.50
CA GLY A 245 -8.96 -4.42 4.25
C GLY A 245 -10.16 -3.49 4.06
N ARG A 246 -11.37 -3.99 4.36
CA ARG A 246 -12.60 -3.19 4.35
C ARG A 246 -12.50 -1.99 5.29
N ARG A 247 -12.08 -2.19 6.54
CA ARG A 247 -11.97 -1.10 7.53
C ARG A 247 -10.88 -0.11 7.17
N LEU A 248 -9.73 -0.58 6.67
CA LEU A 248 -8.67 0.31 6.18
C LEU A 248 -9.19 1.24 5.07
N ILE A 249 -9.93 0.71 4.10
CA ILE A 249 -10.52 1.53 3.04
C ILE A 249 -11.51 2.54 3.62
N ILE A 250 -12.44 2.10 4.46
CA ILE A 250 -13.55 2.93 4.94
C ILE A 250 -13.11 3.99 5.95
N GLU A 251 -12.18 3.65 6.84
CA GLU A 251 -11.76 4.46 7.98
C GLU A 251 -10.43 5.19 7.74
N ARG A 252 -9.85 5.13 6.52
CA ARG A 252 -8.52 5.71 6.22
C ARG A 252 -8.33 7.17 6.64
N ALA A 253 -9.37 7.99 6.56
CA ALA A 253 -9.31 9.41 6.94
C ALA A 253 -9.40 9.63 8.46
N GLU A 254 -9.81 8.62 9.22
CA GLU A 254 -9.93 8.65 10.68
C GLU A 254 -8.62 8.21 11.37
N LEU A 255 -7.70 7.57 10.63
CA LEU A 255 -6.41 7.16 11.15
C LEU A 255 -5.44 8.34 11.14
N THR A 256 -4.93 8.70 12.32
CA THR A 256 -4.00 9.82 12.52
C THR A 256 -2.53 9.37 12.59
N GLY A 257 -2.27 8.06 12.58
CA GLY A 257 -0.95 7.49 12.77
C GLY A 257 -0.93 5.99 12.46
N THR A 258 0.28 5.42 12.37
CA THR A 258 0.50 4.01 12.00
C THR A 258 0.04 3.02 13.07
N ASP A 259 -0.12 3.46 14.32
CA ASP A 259 -0.73 2.69 15.41
C ASP A 259 -2.16 2.22 15.03
N GLY A 260 -2.84 2.98 14.17
CA GLY A 260 -4.13 2.64 13.60
C GLY A 260 -4.14 1.27 12.89
N PHE A 261 -3.06 0.87 12.22
CA PHE A 261 -2.98 -0.44 11.55
C PHE A 261 -3.06 -1.59 12.57
N ARG A 262 -2.27 -1.52 13.64
CA ARG A 262 -2.29 -2.52 14.71
C ARG A 262 -3.65 -2.54 15.41
N ARG A 263 -4.22 -1.37 15.70
CA ARG A 263 -5.53 -1.23 16.33
C ARG A 263 -6.63 -1.89 15.48
N LEU A 264 -6.72 -1.53 14.19
CA LEU A 264 -7.72 -2.12 13.29
C LEU A 264 -7.53 -3.62 13.11
N LEU A 265 -6.29 -4.10 13.02
CA LEU A 265 -6.01 -5.54 12.94
C LEU A 265 -6.52 -6.27 14.20
N ALA A 266 -6.30 -5.73 15.40
CA ALA A 266 -6.82 -6.33 16.63
C ALA A 266 -8.36 -6.33 16.68
N GLU A 267 -8.99 -5.21 16.32
CA GLU A 267 -10.44 -5.04 16.36
C GLU A 267 -11.20 -5.88 15.30
N THR A 268 -10.53 -6.33 14.24
CA THR A 268 -11.14 -7.13 13.15
C THR A 268 -10.98 -8.64 13.28
N LYS A 269 -10.35 -9.10 14.37
CA LYS A 269 -10.09 -10.53 14.62
C LYS A 269 -11.37 -11.36 14.76
N GLN A 270 -12.46 -10.75 15.22
CA GLN A 270 -13.76 -11.38 15.43
C GLN A 270 -14.68 -11.17 14.23
#